data_AF-A0A357MKQ1-F1
#
_entry.id   AF-A0A357MKQ1-F1
#
_cell.length_a   1.000
_cell.length_b   1.000
_cell.length_c   1.000
_cell.angle_alpha   90.00
_cell.angle_beta   90.00
_cell.angle_gamma   90.00
#
_symmetry.space_group_name_H-M   'P 1'
#
loop_
_entity.id
_entity.type
_entity.pdbx_description
1 polymer ?
#
loop_
_entity_poly.entity_id
_entity_poly.type
_entity_poly.pdbx_seq_one_letter_code
_entity_poly.pdbx_strand_id
1 'polypeptide(L)' 'MQITYIPQSRFDSCEVSADGDILTIGGARYDFSPLPEGATLPREAVACKWLVSDVERIDGEIHLTLIRPVGPQTEDPA' A
#
# COMPACT_ATOMS: atom_id res chain seq x y z
N MET A 1 9.14 5.84 5.01
CA MET A 1 8.21 4.79 4.55
C MET A 1 8.26 4.73 3.04
N GLN A 2 8.64 3.57 2.52
CA GLN A 2 8.87 3.30 1.10
C GLN A 2 7.73 2.42 0.57
N ILE A 3 6.89 3.01 -0.28
CA ILE A 3 5.76 2.31 -0.89
C ILE A 3 6.06 2.11 -2.36
N THR A 4 6.17 0.86 -2.78
CA THR A 4 6.30 0.50 -4.18
C THR A 4 4.90 0.32 -4.76
N TYR A 5 4.60 1.04 -5.84
CA TYR A 5 3.33 0.92 -6.53
C TYR A 5 3.52 0.12 -7.81
N ILE A 6 2.78 -0.98 -7.93
CA ILE A 6 2.67 -1.70 -9.20
C ILE A 6 1.38 -1.28 -9.91
N PRO A 7 1.46 -0.75 -11.14
CA PRO A 7 0.28 -0.42 -11.91
C PRO A 7 -0.44 -1.72 -12.31
N GLN A 8 -1.74 -1.78 -12.00
CA GLN A 8 -2.61 -2.85 -12.48
C GLN A 8 -3.84 -2.22 -13.12
N SER A 9 -4.21 -2.75 -14.28
CA SER A 9 -5.45 -2.38 -14.95
C SER A 9 -6.62 -2.91 -14.12
N ARG A 10 -7.26 -2.01 -13.37
CA ARG A 10 -8.39 -2.29 -12.48
C ARG A 10 -9.40 -1.16 -12.64
N PHE A 11 -10.67 -1.53 -12.72
CA PHE A 11 -11.77 -0.57 -12.81
C PHE A 11 -12.14 0.08 -11.48
N ASP A 12 -11.67 -0.48 -10.36
CA ASP A 12 -11.88 0.08 -9.03
C ASP A 12 -10.88 1.18 -8.72
N SER A 13 -11.35 2.37 -8.33
CA SER A 13 -10.52 3.42 -7.73
C SER A 13 -10.26 3.09 -6.25
N CYS A 14 -8.99 3.20 -5.82
CA CYS A 14 -8.62 3.01 -4.43
C CYS A 14 -7.74 4.16 -3.98
N GLU A 15 -8.18 4.86 -2.94
CA GLU A 15 -7.42 5.94 -2.31
C GLU A 15 -6.42 5.35 -1.33
N VAL A 16 -5.14 5.64 -1.53
CA VAL A 16 -4.06 5.20 -0.66
C VAL A 16 -3.43 6.45 -0.04
N SER A 17 -3.38 6.49 1.28
CA SER A 17 -2.76 7.57 2.06
C SER A 17 -1.79 6.97 3.04
N ALA A 18 -0.57 7.50 3.10
CA ALA A 18 0.43 7.10 4.07
C ALA A 18 0.78 8.29 4.96
N ASP A 19 0.70 8.08 6.27
CA ASP A 19 1.00 9.07 7.30
C ASP A 19 1.92 8.43 8.35
N GLY A 20 3.22 8.70 8.25
CA GLY A 20 4.23 8.07 9.11
C GLY A 20 4.25 6.54 8.95
N ASP A 21 3.84 5.83 10.00
CA ASP A 21 3.73 4.35 10.04
C ASP A 21 2.27 3.87 9.81
N ILE A 22 1.37 4.76 9.40
CA ILE A 22 -0.05 4.48 9.26
C ILE A 22 -0.43 4.56 7.78
N LEU A 23 -1.02 3.49 7.28
CA LEU A 23 -1.44 3.38 5.89
C LEU A 23 -2.96 3.27 5.84
N THR A 24 -3.60 4.18 5.12
CA THR A 24 -5.04 4.14 4.87
C THR A 24 -5.29 3.74 3.43
N ILE A 25 -6.07 2.68 3.19
CA ILE A 25 -6.39 2.16 1.85
C ILE A 25 -7.90 2.03 1.74
N GLY A 26 -8.52 2.80 0.83
CA GLY A 26 -9.96 2.78 0.59
C GLY A 26 -10.79 3.02 1.85
N GLY A 27 -10.28 3.83 2.79
CA GLY A 27 -10.90 4.10 4.10
C GLY A 27 -10.55 3.11 5.22
N ALA A 28 -9.84 2.01 4.93
CA ALA A 28 -9.33 1.10 5.96
C ALA A 28 -7.95 1.56 6.45
N ARG A 29 -7.81 1.79 7.75
CA ARG A 29 -6.55 2.22 8.38
C ARG A 29 -5.78 1.02 8.91
N TYR A 30 -4.51 0.93 8.51
CA TYR A 30 -3.55 -0.09 8.90
C TYR A 30 -2.43 0.61 9.67
N ASP A 31 -2.24 0.20 10.92
CA ASP A 31 -1.25 0.79 11.82
C ASP A 31 -0.03 -0.14 11.89
N PHE A 32 1.11 0.32 11.39
CA PHE A 32 2.38 -0.41 11.42
C PHE A 32 3.35 0.13 12.47
N SER A 33 2.91 1.08 13.32
CA SER A 33 3.67 1.55 14.48
C SER A 33 4.16 0.43 15.41
N PRO A 34 3.41 -0.67 15.67
CA PRO A 34 3.91 -1.75 16.51
C PRO A 34 4.93 -2.65 15.82
N LEU A 35 5.24 -2.45 14.54
CA LEU A 35 6.20 -3.29 13.81
C LEU A 35 7.64 -2.93 14.22
N PRO A 36 8.39 -3.84 14.87
CA PRO A 36 9.76 -3.56 15.26
C PRO A 36 10.69 -3.54 14.06
N GLU A 37 11.87 -2.92 14.20
CA GLU A 37 12.89 -2.90 13.17
C GLU A 37 13.37 -4.32 12.84
N GLY A 38 13.49 -4.63 11.55
CA GLY A 38 13.85 -5.97 11.07
C GLY A 38 12.71 -6.98 11.11
N ALA A 39 11.49 -6.57 11.46
CA ALA A 39 10.32 -7.45 11.40
C ALA A 39 9.59 -7.37 10.06
N THR A 40 9.01 -8.50 9.69
CA THR A 40 8.22 -8.69 8.48
C THR A 40 6.80 -9.06 8.89
N LEU A 41 5.81 -8.27 8.47
CA LEU A 41 4.40 -8.53 8.63
C LEU A 41 3.86 -9.16 7.34
N PRO A 42 3.40 -10.42 7.39
CA PRO A 42 2.86 -11.07 6.21
C PRO A 42 1.60 -10.35 5.74
N ARG A 43 1.42 -10.24 4.41
CA ARG A 43 0.24 -9.56 3.84
C ARG A 43 -1.10 -10.15 4.31
N GLU A 44 -1.11 -11.44 4.66
CA GLU A 44 -2.28 -12.15 5.18
C GLU A 44 -2.74 -11.59 6.53
N ALA A 45 -1.81 -11.11 7.36
CA ALA A 45 -2.14 -10.46 8.63
C ALA A 45 -2.76 -9.07 8.42
N VAL A 46 -2.46 -8.42 7.30
CA VAL A 46 -2.96 -7.07 6.97
C VAL A 46 -4.38 -7.12 6.42
N ALA A 47 -4.96 -8.31 6.16
CA ALA A 47 -6.33 -8.47 5.62
C ALA A 47 -6.67 -7.54 4.44
N CYS A 48 -5.66 -7.11 3.68
CA CYS A 48 -5.79 -6.06 2.67
C CYS A 48 -5.56 -6.63 1.28
N LYS A 49 -6.60 -6.55 0.43
CA LYS A 49 -6.57 -7.07 -0.95
C LYS A 49 -5.63 -6.31 -1.91
N TRP A 50 -5.21 -5.11 -1.53
CA TRP A 50 -4.34 -4.24 -2.35
C TRP A 50 -2.86 -4.48 -2.08
N LEU A 51 -2.55 -5.09 -0.94
CA LEU A 51 -1.20 -5.44 -0.53
C LEU A 51 -0.80 -6.76 -1.20
N VAL A 52 0.25 -6.69 -2.00
CA VAL A 52 0.76 -7.84 -2.78
C VAL A 52 2.08 -8.39 -2.25
N SER A 53 2.76 -7.63 -1.40
CA SER A 53 4.00 -8.01 -0.75
C SER A 53 3.84 -7.94 0.75
N ASP A 54 4.69 -8.64 1.48
CA ASP A 54 4.79 -8.48 2.92
C ASP A 54 5.30 -7.08 3.27
N VAL A 55 4.96 -6.60 4.47
CA VAL A 55 5.36 -5.29 4.99
C VAL A 55 6.58 -5.47 5.88
N GLU A 56 7.70 -4.88 5.50
CA GLU A 56 8.98 -5.07 6.20
C GLU A 56 9.46 -3.76 6.79
N ARG A 57 10.03 -3.77 7.99
CA ARG A 57 10.70 -2.59 8.54
C ARG A 57 12.21 -2.71 8.37
N ILE A 58 12.78 -1.86 7.51
CA ILE A 58 14.21 -1.84 7.18
C ILE A 58 14.73 -0.44 7.53
N ASP A 59 15.79 -0.37 8.35
CA ASP A 59 16.42 0.90 8.77
C ASP A 59 15.41 1.93 9.34
N GLY A 60 14.46 1.46 10.14
CA GLY A 60 13.41 2.29 10.72
C GLY A 60 12.28 2.68 9.77
N GLU A 61 12.38 2.38 8.48
CA GLU A 61 11.37 2.67 7.45
C GLU A 61 10.53 1.44 7.11
N ILE A 62 9.22 1.64 6.95
CA ILE A 62 8.30 0.60 6.48
C ILE A 62 8.39 0.48 4.94
N HIS A 63 8.62 -0.72 4.43
CA HIS A 63 8.73 -1.10 3.03
C HIS A 63 7.56 -2.02 2.66
N LEU A 64 6.79 -1.67 1.64
CA LEU A 64 5.71 -2.52 1.15
C LEU A 64 5.40 -2.27 -0.33
N THR A 65 4.70 -3.23 -0.95
CA THR A 65 4.23 -3.10 -2.33
C THR A 65 2.71 -3.13 -2.40
N LEU A 66 2.14 -2.09 -2.99
CA LEU A 66 0.70 -1.95 -3.22
C LEU A 66 0.38 -1.97 -4.71
N ILE A 67 -0.80 -2.50 -5.00
CA ILE A 67 -1.41 -2.32 -6.32
C ILE A 67 -1.97 -0.91 -6.41
N ARG A 68 -1.49 -0.15 -7.40
CA ARG A 68 -2.13 1.11 -7.81
C ARG A 68 -3.13 0.80 -8.92
N PRO A 69 -4.45 0.93 -8.66
CA PRO A 69 -5.41 0.82 -9.74
C PRO A 69 -5.20 1.98 -10.71
N VAL A 70 -4.91 1.64 -11.96
CA VAL A 70 -4.93 2.61 -13.04
C VAL A 70 -6.32 2.49 -13.65
N GLY A 71 -7.20 3.44 -13.32
CA GLY A 71 -8.47 3.59 -14.04
C GLY A 71 -8.19 3.86 -15.52
N PRO A 72 -9.16 3.65 -16.44
CA PRO A 72 -8.95 4.00 -17.83
C PRO A 72 -8.52 5.46 -17.88
N GLN A 73 -7.27 5.69 -18.28
CA GLN A 73 -6.80 7.02 -18.58
C GLN A 73 -7.74 7.49 -19.70
N THR A 74 -8.71 8.32 -19.34
CA THR A 74 -9.52 8.99 -20.34
C THR A 74 -8.59 10.05 -20.89
N GLU A 75 -7.80 9.67 -21.88
CA GLU A 75 -7.11 10.59 -22.75
C GLU A 75 -8.19 11.51 -23.33
N ASP A 76 -8.22 12.75 -22.84
CA ASP A 76 -9.06 13.84 -23.36
C ASP A 76 -8.42 14.30 -24.68
N PRO A 77 -9.07 14.09 -25.85
CA PRO A 77 -8.65 14.72 -27.07
C PRO A 77 -9.41 16.05 -27.20
N ALA A 78 -8.74 17.16 -26.89
CA ALA A 78 -9.17 18.50 -27.26
C ALA A 78 -8.28 19.07 -28.36
#